data_AF-A0A524C7Z3-F1
#
_entry.id   AF-A0A524C7Z3-F1
#
_cell.length_a   1.000
_cell.length_b   1.000
_cell.length_c   1.000
_cell.angle_alpha   90.00
_cell.angle_beta   90.00
_cell.angle_gamma   90.00
#
_symmetry.space_group_name_H-M   'P 1'
#
loop_
_entity.id
_entity.type
_entity.pdbx_description
1 polymer ?
#
loop_
_entity_poly.entity_id
_entity_poly.type
_entity_poly.pdbx_seq_one_letter_code
_entity_poly.pdbx_strand_id
1 'polypeptide(L)'
;MTTEAAHSIPRASVINLANLLQRDTPNRLAIVSTAVPEMDPELYVVTRTEWRNPGEPLLHQLPRLLSNLEALRGTRGVPSEVYLDSTDGIALYLPTGVYVSDIPMDPKSAVLFLKDIIKDTIHFYVTTVKDVEAHFWRFARREGFSKTIVEKIGRKEPGFRSRATLSRFHSVMKQYFSIKFRIHTSESCLRVEGDY
;
A
#
# COMPACT_ATOMS: atom_id res chain seq x y z
N MET A 1 -9.97 43.32 29.73
CA MET A 1 -8.98 42.49 28.99
C MET A 1 -8.83 41.17 29.73
N THR A 2 -8.53 40.09 29.00
CA THR A 2 -8.58 38.64 29.32
C THR A 2 -9.98 38.03 29.17
N THR A 3 -10.23 37.02 28.33
CA THR A 3 -9.36 36.11 27.57
C THR A 3 -10.24 35.50 26.48
N GLU A 4 -9.75 35.50 25.24
CA GLU A 4 -10.36 34.80 24.11
C GLU A 4 -10.61 33.34 24.53
N ALA A 5 -11.88 32.95 24.59
CA ALA A 5 -12.26 31.56 24.55
C ALA A 5 -11.94 31.04 23.15
N ALA A 6 -10.66 30.75 22.91
CA ALA A 6 -10.17 30.13 21.69
C ALA A 6 -11.04 28.89 21.45
N HIS A 7 -11.84 28.95 20.38
CA HIS A 7 -12.73 27.87 19.99
C HIS A 7 -11.89 26.66 19.57
N SER A 8 -11.44 25.86 20.53
CA SER A 8 -10.71 24.63 20.28
C SER A 8 -11.67 23.63 19.67
N ILE A 9 -11.58 23.45 18.35
CA ILE A 9 -12.37 22.46 17.63
C ILE A 9 -11.86 21.08 18.03
N PRO A 10 -12.74 20.11 18.36
CA PRO A 10 -12.30 18.74 18.61
C PRO A 10 -11.48 18.21 17.44
N ARG A 11 -10.32 17.59 17.71
CA ARG A 11 -9.41 17.07 16.68
C ARG A 11 -10.10 16.12 15.69
N ALA A 12 -11.08 15.34 16.16
CA ALA A 12 -11.93 14.50 15.32
C ALA A 12 -12.71 15.31 14.26
N SER A 13 -13.20 16.51 14.59
CA SER A 13 -13.88 17.39 13.65
C SER A 13 -12.92 17.95 12.58
N VAL A 14 -11.67 18.22 12.95
CA VAL A 14 -10.64 18.67 12.00
C VAL A 14 -10.25 17.54 11.03
N ILE A 15 -10.12 16.31 11.52
CA ILE A 15 -9.89 15.11 10.68
C ILE A 15 -11.03 14.95 9.66
N ASN A 16 -12.27 15.07 10.10
CA ASN A 16 -13.44 15.00 9.21
C ASN A 16 -13.44 16.12 8.16
N LEU A 17 -13.06 17.34 8.54
CA LEU A 17 -12.95 18.46 7.61
C LEU A 17 -11.83 18.20 6.58
N ALA A 18 -10.66 17.73 7.01
CA ALA A 18 -9.57 17.37 6.11
C ALA A 18 -10.01 16.28 5.11
N ASN A 19 -10.73 15.26 5.57
CA ASN A 19 -11.31 14.22 4.72
C ASN A 19 -12.34 14.77 3.73
N LEU A 20 -13.20 15.70 4.17
CA LEU A 20 -14.19 16.36 3.30
C LEU A 20 -13.51 17.20 2.22
N LEU A 21 -12.43 17.91 2.56
CA LEU A 21 -11.62 18.68 1.63
C LEU A 21 -10.81 17.81 0.65
N GLN A 22 -10.67 16.52 0.94
CA GLN A 22 -10.01 15.53 0.08
C GLN A 22 -11.01 14.58 -0.60
N ARG A 23 -12.31 14.91 -0.60
CA ARG A 23 -13.39 14.05 -1.11
C ARG A 23 -13.17 13.54 -2.54
N ASP A 24 -12.52 14.34 -3.38
CA ASP A 24 -12.27 14.03 -4.79
C ASP A 24 -11.07 13.08 -5.00
N THR A 25 -10.36 12.73 -3.93
CA THR A 25 -9.27 11.75 -3.93
C THR A 25 -9.69 10.49 -3.17
N PRO A 26 -9.03 9.33 -3.36
CA PRO A 26 -9.29 8.14 -2.54
C PRO A 26 -8.65 8.20 -1.14
N ASN A 27 -7.94 9.28 -0.81
CA ASN A 27 -7.10 9.36 0.39
C ASN A 27 -7.91 9.86 1.58
N ARG A 28 -7.89 9.11 2.68
CA ARG A 28 -8.60 9.45 3.92
C ARG A 28 -7.68 9.30 5.11
N LEU A 29 -7.82 10.17 6.08
CA LEU A 29 -7.23 9.98 7.40
C LEU A 29 -8.17 9.11 8.24
N ALA A 30 -7.59 8.10 8.87
CA ALA A 30 -8.26 7.25 9.83
C ALA A 30 -7.38 7.10 11.07
N ILE A 31 -8.03 6.75 12.18
CA ILE A 31 -7.38 6.32 13.40
C ILE A 31 -7.63 4.82 13.53
N VAL A 32 -6.58 4.03 13.73
CA VAL A 32 -6.74 2.60 14.02
C VAL A 32 -6.83 2.45 15.53
N SER A 33 -7.99 2.02 16.02
CA SER A 33 -8.24 1.88 17.47
C SER A 33 -7.24 0.90 18.09
N THR A 34 -6.48 1.34 19.07
CA THR A 34 -5.58 0.49 19.86
C THR A 34 -6.40 -0.29 20.89
N ALA A 35 -6.04 -1.55 21.15
CA ALA A 35 -6.63 -2.34 22.24
C ALA A 35 -6.36 -1.73 23.64
N VAL A 36 -5.42 -0.77 23.73
CA VAL A 36 -5.05 -0.03 24.93
C VAL A 36 -5.67 1.38 24.84
N PRO A 37 -6.67 1.72 25.67
CA PRO A 37 -7.38 3.00 25.62
C PRO A 37 -6.54 4.24 25.99
N GLU A 38 -5.44 4.05 26.71
CA GLU A 38 -4.58 5.14 27.20
C GLU A 38 -3.48 5.55 26.21
N MET A 39 -3.28 4.81 25.12
CA MET A 39 -2.28 5.12 24.12
C MET A 39 -2.81 6.19 23.16
N ASP A 40 -2.03 7.23 22.93
CA ASP A 40 -2.38 8.24 21.94
C ASP A 40 -2.52 7.59 20.55
N PRO A 41 -3.68 7.69 19.89
CA PRO A 41 -3.89 7.03 18.61
C PRO A 41 -3.00 7.58 17.49
N GLU A 42 -2.39 6.69 16.72
CA GLU A 42 -1.67 7.04 15.50
C GLU A 42 -2.66 7.32 14.34
N LEU A 43 -2.35 8.32 13.53
CA LEU A 43 -3.02 8.62 12.27
C LEU A 43 -2.51 7.72 11.16
N TYR A 44 -3.45 7.19 10.38
CA TYR A 44 -3.18 6.42 9.17
C TYR A 44 -3.75 7.15 7.96
N VAL A 45 -3.02 7.14 6.86
CA VAL A 45 -3.56 7.49 5.56
C VAL A 45 -4.09 6.22 4.91
N VAL A 46 -5.42 6.11 4.84
CA VAL A 46 -6.11 5.06 4.12
C VAL A 46 -6.24 5.49 2.67
N THR A 47 -5.68 4.70 1.78
CA THR A 47 -5.80 4.93 0.33
C THR A 47 -6.10 3.62 -0.39
N ARG A 48 -6.49 3.75 -1.65
CA ARG A 48 -6.81 2.62 -2.52
C ARG A 48 -5.83 2.61 -3.68
N THR A 49 -5.05 1.54 -3.80
CA THR A 49 -4.11 1.39 -4.92
C THR A 49 -4.65 0.42 -5.96
N GLU A 50 -4.64 0.85 -7.20
CA GLU A 50 -4.82 -0.04 -8.33
C GLU A 50 -3.51 -0.81 -8.54
N TRP A 51 -3.58 -2.13 -8.38
CA TRP A 51 -2.44 -3.02 -8.60
C TRP A 51 -2.61 -3.89 -9.85
N ARG A 52 -3.83 -4.01 -10.36
CA ARG A 52 -4.19 -4.88 -11.48
C ARG A 52 -4.83 -4.11 -12.63
N ASN A 53 -4.31 -4.36 -13.82
CA ASN A 53 -4.90 -4.06 -15.12
C ASN A 53 -5.48 -5.37 -15.70
N PRO A 54 -6.81 -5.47 -15.89
CA PRO A 54 -7.45 -6.64 -16.48
C PRO A 54 -6.96 -6.98 -17.90
N GLY A 55 -6.44 -6.00 -18.64
CA GLY A 55 -5.90 -6.17 -19.98
C GLY A 55 -4.52 -6.83 -20.03
N GLU A 56 -3.87 -7.04 -18.88
CA GLU A 56 -2.51 -7.59 -18.80
C GLU A 56 -2.48 -8.95 -18.09
N PRO A 57 -1.51 -9.82 -18.41
CA PRO A 57 -1.34 -11.09 -17.72
C PRO A 57 -1.00 -10.88 -16.24
N LEU A 58 -1.61 -11.67 -15.35
CA LEU A 58 -1.38 -11.59 -13.90
C LEU A 58 0.11 -11.71 -13.54
N LEU A 59 0.83 -12.65 -14.15
CA LEU A 59 2.24 -12.94 -13.84
C LEU A 59 3.16 -11.72 -14.01
N HIS A 60 2.87 -10.87 -15.00
CA HIS A 60 3.62 -9.62 -15.25
C HIS A 60 3.41 -8.58 -14.15
N GLN A 61 2.24 -8.62 -13.51
CA GLN A 61 1.77 -7.62 -12.57
C GLN A 61 2.05 -8.00 -11.10
N LEU A 62 2.28 -9.29 -10.83
CA LEU A 62 2.61 -9.78 -9.47
C LEU A 62 3.79 -9.04 -8.82
N PRO A 63 4.88 -8.69 -9.51
CA PRO A 63 5.96 -7.91 -8.89
C PRO A 63 5.52 -6.56 -8.35
N ARG A 64 4.60 -5.86 -9.04
CA ARG A 64 4.03 -4.60 -8.56
C ARG A 64 3.17 -4.83 -7.33
N LEU A 65 2.31 -5.86 -7.35
CA LEU A 65 1.52 -6.25 -6.18
C LEU A 65 2.42 -6.52 -4.97
N LEU A 66 3.43 -7.37 -5.14
CA LEU A 66 4.38 -7.72 -4.07
C LEU A 66 5.17 -6.50 -3.59
N SER A 67 5.52 -5.57 -4.47
CA SER A 67 6.19 -4.31 -4.08
C SER A 67 5.28 -3.41 -3.24
N ASN A 68 3.97 -3.36 -3.53
CA ASN A 68 3.00 -2.65 -2.68
C ASN A 68 2.95 -3.29 -1.27
N LEU A 69 2.89 -4.62 -1.20
CA LEU A 69 2.81 -5.32 0.08
C LEU A 69 4.12 -5.25 0.88
N GLU A 70 5.27 -5.34 0.20
CA GLU A 70 6.60 -5.22 0.81
C GLU A 70 6.81 -3.81 1.39
N ALA A 71 6.31 -2.76 0.74
CA ALA A 71 6.36 -1.38 1.25
C ALA A 71 5.53 -1.19 2.54
N LEU A 72 4.60 -2.09 2.83
CA LEU A 72 3.80 -2.08 4.06
C LEU A 72 4.30 -3.07 5.11
N ARG A 73 5.35 -3.84 4.83
CA ARG A 73 5.82 -4.90 5.72
C ARG A 73 6.10 -4.37 7.14
N GLY A 74 5.67 -5.13 8.14
CA GLY A 74 5.83 -4.76 9.55
C GLY A 74 4.84 -3.70 10.05
N THR A 75 3.92 -3.25 9.20
CA THR A 75 2.82 -2.36 9.61
C THR A 75 1.55 -3.16 9.84
N ARG A 76 0.67 -2.66 10.72
CA ARG A 76 -0.68 -3.23 10.91
C ARG A 76 -1.59 -3.08 9.67
N GLY A 77 -1.12 -2.37 8.65
CA GLY A 77 -1.86 -2.05 7.44
C GLY A 77 -1.69 -3.00 6.26
N VAL A 78 -0.86 -4.05 6.41
CA VAL A 78 -0.71 -5.09 5.37
C VAL A 78 -1.99 -5.93 5.30
N PRO A 79 -2.64 -6.07 4.13
CA PRO A 79 -3.77 -6.97 3.98
C PRO A 79 -3.31 -8.43 4.10
N SER A 80 -4.04 -9.25 4.84
CA SER A 80 -3.79 -10.68 4.97
C SER A 80 -4.18 -11.47 3.72
N GLU A 81 -5.17 -10.98 2.97
CA GLU A 81 -5.65 -11.59 1.73
C GLU A 81 -5.86 -10.53 0.65
N VAL A 82 -5.42 -10.85 -0.57
CA VAL A 82 -5.63 -10.03 -1.76
C VAL A 82 -6.30 -10.87 -2.83
N TYR A 83 -7.54 -10.53 -3.17
CA TYR A 83 -8.27 -11.14 -4.28
C TYR A 83 -7.67 -10.69 -5.62
N LEU A 84 -7.05 -11.62 -6.32
CA LEU A 84 -6.34 -11.45 -7.59
C LEU A 84 -7.28 -11.27 -8.78
N ASP A 85 -8.54 -11.67 -8.64
CA ASP A 85 -9.62 -11.48 -9.61
C ASP A 85 -10.35 -10.13 -9.46
N SER A 86 -10.14 -9.44 -8.34
CA SER A 86 -10.78 -8.16 -8.05
C SER A 86 -10.18 -7.00 -8.86
N THR A 87 -11.08 -6.15 -9.40
CA THR A 87 -10.73 -4.85 -10.01
C THR A 87 -10.77 -3.70 -9.01
N ASP A 88 -11.21 -4.00 -7.79
CA ASP A 88 -11.38 -3.04 -6.71
C ASP A 88 -10.05 -2.57 -6.12
N GLY A 89 -8.89 -3.00 -6.63
CA GLY A 89 -7.61 -2.62 -6.05
C GLY A 89 -7.45 -3.10 -4.60
N ILE A 90 -6.53 -2.49 -3.86
CA ILE A 90 -6.24 -2.86 -2.46
C ILE A 90 -6.36 -1.61 -1.59
N ALA A 91 -7.08 -1.75 -0.47
CA ALA A 91 -7.08 -0.76 0.60
C ALA A 91 -5.78 -0.88 1.40
N LEU A 92 -5.05 0.23 1.49
CA LEU A 92 -3.77 0.32 2.19
C LEU A 92 -3.91 1.27 3.36
N TYR A 93 -3.45 0.85 4.53
CA TYR A 93 -3.36 1.70 5.71
C TYR A 93 -1.91 2.09 5.89
N LEU A 94 -1.58 3.32 5.49
CA LEU A 94 -0.22 3.84 5.55
C LEU A 94 0.02 4.51 6.91
N PRO A 95 0.94 4.00 7.74
CA PRO A 95 1.27 4.68 8.98
C PRO A 95 1.91 6.04 8.68
N THR A 96 1.52 7.05 9.44
CA THR A 96 2.08 8.40 9.28
C THR A 96 3.20 8.68 10.29
N GLY A 97 3.28 7.90 11.38
CA GLY A 97 4.13 8.22 12.52
C GLY A 97 3.67 9.45 13.32
N VAL A 98 2.49 10.00 12.99
CA VAL A 98 1.89 11.16 13.65
C VAL A 98 0.74 10.69 14.51
N TYR A 99 0.65 11.22 15.72
CA TYR A 99 -0.40 10.90 16.66
C TYR A 99 -1.48 11.99 16.71
N VAL A 100 -2.64 11.67 17.27
CA VAL A 100 -3.73 12.65 17.40
C VAL A 100 -3.29 13.83 18.26
N SER A 101 -2.47 13.65 19.29
CA SER A 101 -1.99 14.78 20.09
C SER A 101 -1.10 15.77 19.32
N ASP A 102 -0.45 15.34 18.25
CA ASP A 102 0.41 16.18 17.40
C ASP A 102 -0.39 17.16 16.53
N ILE A 103 -1.70 16.95 16.38
CA ILE A 103 -2.55 17.83 15.58
C ILE A 103 -2.61 19.22 16.24
N PRO A 104 -2.24 20.30 15.50
CA PRO A 104 -2.32 21.67 16.00
C PRO A 104 -3.71 22.04 16.52
N MET A 105 -3.76 22.91 17.53
CA MET A 105 -5.03 23.37 18.11
C MET A 105 -5.74 24.43 17.24
N ASP A 106 -4.98 25.17 16.43
CA ASP A 106 -5.53 26.13 15.47
C ASP A 106 -6.13 25.39 14.26
N PRO A 107 -7.43 25.60 13.93
CA PRO A 107 -8.10 24.85 12.86
C PRO A 107 -7.45 24.98 11.49
N LYS A 108 -6.98 26.18 11.12
CA LYS A 108 -6.37 26.42 9.80
C LYS A 108 -5.04 25.69 9.69
N SER A 109 -4.20 25.82 10.71
CA SER A 109 -2.92 25.15 10.81
C SER A 109 -3.08 23.63 10.85
N ALA A 110 -4.10 23.14 11.57
CA ALA A 110 -4.40 21.72 11.66
C ALA A 110 -4.85 21.12 10.33
N VAL A 111 -5.70 21.80 9.57
CA VAL A 111 -6.09 21.33 8.22
C VAL A 111 -4.89 21.31 7.26
N LEU A 112 -4.04 22.35 7.28
CA LEU A 112 -2.85 22.39 6.44
C LEU A 112 -1.89 21.25 6.81
N PHE A 113 -1.61 21.08 8.10
CA PHE A 113 -0.79 19.99 8.64
C PHE A 113 -1.30 18.61 8.20
N LEU A 114 -2.59 18.34 8.36
CA LEU A 114 -3.19 17.06 7.95
C LEU A 114 -3.13 16.83 6.44
N LYS A 115 -3.29 17.88 5.62
CA LYS A 115 -3.14 17.78 4.16
C LYS A 115 -1.70 17.48 3.75
N ASP A 116 -0.73 18.12 4.40
CA ASP A 116 0.69 17.91 4.14
C ASP A 116 1.09 16.48 4.54
N ILE A 117 0.63 15.97 5.68
CA ILE A 117 0.81 14.56 6.08
C ILE A 117 0.27 13.62 5.02
N ILE A 118 -0.98 13.80 4.56
CA ILE A 118 -1.55 12.93 3.52
C ILE A 118 -0.64 12.92 2.28
N LYS A 119 -0.21 14.10 1.82
CA LYS A 119 0.62 14.24 0.64
C LYS A 119 1.98 13.56 0.81
N ASP A 120 2.65 13.80 1.94
CA ASP A 120 3.99 13.29 2.20
C ASP A 120 3.98 11.78 2.40
N THR A 121 3.00 11.24 3.15
CA THR A 121 2.84 9.80 3.33
C THR A 121 2.59 9.08 2.00
N ILE A 122 1.72 9.62 1.14
CA ILE A 122 1.46 9.04 -0.19
C ILE A 122 2.70 9.14 -1.07
N HIS A 123 3.37 10.29 -1.08
CA HIS A 123 4.56 10.49 -1.87
C HIS A 123 5.67 9.52 -1.49
N PHE A 124 5.92 9.36 -0.19
CA PHE A 124 6.88 8.41 0.36
C PHE A 124 6.52 6.97 -0.04
N TYR A 125 5.24 6.59 0.13
CA TYR A 125 4.76 5.25 -0.23
C TYR A 125 4.95 4.95 -1.73
N VAL A 126 4.48 5.84 -2.61
CA VAL A 126 4.58 5.65 -4.07
C VAL A 126 6.03 5.57 -4.52
N THR A 127 6.91 6.38 -3.94
CA THR A 127 8.34 6.36 -4.26
C THR A 127 8.98 5.06 -3.79
N THR A 128 8.70 4.63 -2.56
CA THR A 128 9.16 3.34 -2.01
C THR A 128 8.74 2.17 -2.88
N VAL A 129 7.47 2.10 -3.28
CA VAL A 129 6.97 1.02 -4.17
C VAL A 129 7.70 1.02 -5.50
N LYS A 130 7.88 2.19 -6.13
CA LYS A 130 8.61 2.31 -7.40
C LYS A 130 10.06 1.85 -7.28
N ASP A 131 10.73 2.23 -6.21
CA ASP A 131 12.12 1.85 -5.96
C ASP A 131 12.23 0.33 -5.75
N VAL A 132 11.39 -0.25 -4.89
CA VAL A 132 11.34 -1.70 -4.65
C VAL A 132 11.09 -2.45 -5.96
N GLU A 133 10.11 -2.02 -6.78
CA GLU A 133 9.82 -2.65 -8.06
C GLU A 133 11.00 -2.51 -9.05
N ALA A 134 11.62 -1.33 -9.13
CA ALA A 134 12.75 -1.08 -10.01
C ALA A 134 13.99 -1.90 -9.60
N HIS A 135 14.22 -2.10 -8.31
CA HIS A 135 15.26 -2.96 -7.79
C HIS A 135 14.95 -4.44 -8.07
N PHE A 136 13.71 -4.88 -7.90
CA PHE A 136 13.28 -6.23 -8.29
C PHE A 136 13.56 -6.50 -9.77
N TRP A 137 13.18 -5.60 -10.67
CA TRP A 137 13.42 -5.81 -12.10
C TRP A 137 14.89 -5.72 -12.50
N ARG A 138 15.74 -5.03 -11.72
CA ARG A 138 17.19 -5.11 -11.89
C ARG A 138 17.73 -6.48 -11.47
N PHE A 139 17.23 -7.02 -10.36
CA PHE A 139 17.58 -8.37 -9.90
C PHE A 139 17.10 -9.46 -10.88
N ALA A 140 15.82 -9.45 -11.24
CA ALA A 140 15.21 -10.41 -12.15
C ALA A 140 15.88 -10.43 -13.54
N ARG A 141 16.37 -9.29 -14.02
CA ARG A 141 17.13 -9.22 -15.29
C ARG A 141 18.44 -9.99 -15.25
N ARG A 142 19.14 -10.03 -14.11
CA ARG A 142 20.35 -10.85 -13.93
C ARG A 142 20.03 -12.35 -14.02
N GLU A 143 18.81 -12.71 -13.62
CA GLU A 143 18.26 -14.06 -13.74
C GLU A 143 17.63 -14.37 -15.11
N GLY A 144 17.74 -13.46 -16.09
CA GLY A 144 17.22 -13.64 -17.45
C GLY A 144 15.75 -13.27 -17.63
N PHE A 145 15.12 -12.60 -16.66
CA PHE A 145 13.73 -12.16 -16.72
C PHE A 145 13.62 -10.64 -16.91
N SER A 146 12.96 -10.22 -17.99
CA SER A 146 12.52 -8.84 -18.21
C SER A 146 11.00 -8.74 -18.17
N LYS A 147 10.46 -7.52 -18.01
CA LYS A 147 9.01 -7.26 -18.06
C LYS A 147 8.36 -7.91 -19.28
N THR A 148 8.94 -7.68 -20.47
CA THR A 148 8.46 -8.25 -21.74
C THR A 148 8.51 -9.78 -21.76
N ILE A 149 9.57 -10.40 -21.24
CA ILE A 149 9.66 -11.87 -21.20
C ILE A 149 8.57 -12.45 -20.29
N VAL A 150 8.39 -11.87 -19.10
CA VAL A 150 7.37 -12.32 -18.14
C VAL A 150 5.96 -12.13 -18.69
N GLU A 151 5.72 -11.05 -19.43
CA GLU A 151 4.46 -10.82 -20.12
C GLU A 151 4.17 -11.92 -21.14
N LYS A 152 5.15 -12.26 -22.00
CA LYS A 152 5.02 -13.36 -22.98
C LYS A 152 4.76 -14.72 -22.32
N ILE A 153 5.43 -14.99 -21.19
CA ILE A 153 5.18 -16.19 -20.37
C ILE A 153 3.73 -16.18 -19.86
N GLY A 154 3.26 -15.05 -19.33
CA GLY A 154 1.89 -14.89 -18.84
C GLY A 154 0.83 -15.06 -19.92
N ARG A 155 1.09 -14.59 -21.15
CA ARG A 155 0.24 -14.79 -22.34
C ARG A 155 0.32 -16.20 -22.92
N LYS A 156 1.22 -17.05 -22.41
CA LYS A 156 1.47 -18.42 -22.90
C LYS A 156 1.88 -18.45 -24.38
N GLU A 157 2.67 -17.46 -24.82
CA GLU A 157 3.17 -17.41 -26.19
C GLU A 157 4.02 -18.65 -26.54
N PRO A 158 3.99 -19.11 -27.80
CA PRO A 158 4.82 -20.22 -28.26
C PRO A 158 6.31 -19.96 -27.95
N GLY A 159 7.01 -20.97 -27.42
CA GLY A 159 8.42 -20.85 -27.00
C GLY A 159 8.64 -20.33 -25.57
N PHE A 160 7.65 -19.70 -24.94
CA PHE A 160 7.74 -19.18 -23.56
C PHE A 160 6.88 -19.97 -22.55
N ARG A 161 6.08 -20.93 -23.03
CA ARG A 161 5.12 -21.72 -22.23
C ARG A 161 5.75 -22.90 -21.46
N SER A 162 6.92 -22.72 -20.85
CA SER A 162 7.55 -23.77 -20.04
C SER A 162 7.17 -23.66 -18.56
N ARG A 163 6.72 -24.78 -17.96
CA ARG A 163 6.48 -24.86 -16.50
C ARG A 163 7.76 -24.61 -15.70
N ALA A 164 8.92 -25.03 -16.22
CA ALA A 164 10.21 -24.79 -15.57
C ALA A 164 10.53 -23.30 -15.51
N THR A 165 10.27 -22.56 -16.59
CA THR A 165 10.48 -21.10 -16.65
C THR A 165 9.57 -20.36 -15.67
N LEU A 166 8.30 -20.76 -15.59
CA LEU A 166 7.35 -20.19 -14.63
C LEU A 166 7.79 -20.47 -13.18
N SER A 167 8.16 -21.70 -12.85
CA SER A 167 8.66 -22.07 -11.52
C SER A 167 9.90 -21.28 -11.14
N ARG A 168 10.85 -21.10 -12.07
CA ARG A 168 12.06 -20.31 -11.85
C ARG A 168 11.71 -18.84 -11.57
N PHE A 169 10.79 -18.24 -12.31
CA PHE A 169 10.35 -16.87 -12.03
C PHE A 169 9.68 -16.73 -10.66
N HIS A 170 8.84 -17.69 -10.27
CA HIS A 170 8.28 -17.72 -8.91
C HIS A 170 9.37 -17.83 -7.84
N SER A 171 10.43 -18.61 -8.09
CA SER A 171 11.58 -18.69 -7.17
C SER A 171 12.30 -17.34 -7.05
N VAL A 172 12.51 -16.62 -8.16
CA VAL A 172 13.10 -15.28 -8.15
C VAL A 172 12.27 -14.30 -7.31
N MET A 173 10.94 -14.33 -7.46
CA MET A 173 10.05 -13.50 -6.63
C MET A 173 10.18 -13.85 -5.14
N LYS A 174 10.16 -15.14 -4.79
CA LYS A 174 10.29 -15.60 -3.40
C LYS A 174 11.65 -15.32 -2.77
N GLN A 175 12.71 -15.27 -3.58
CA GLN A 175 14.06 -14.93 -3.10
C GLN A 175 14.22 -13.44 -2.85
N TYR A 176 13.53 -12.60 -3.63
CA TYR A 176 13.66 -11.15 -3.53
C TYR A 176 12.73 -10.55 -2.49
N PHE A 177 11.43 -10.88 -2.54
CA PHE A 177 10.45 -10.34 -1.61
C PHE A 177 10.55 -11.11 -0.29
N SER A 178 10.70 -10.37 0.80
CA SER A 178 10.79 -10.98 2.14
C SER A 178 9.41 -11.34 2.67
N ILE A 179 8.37 -10.67 2.18
CA ILE A 179 7.00 -11.04 2.53
C ILE A 179 6.72 -12.47 2.09
N LYS A 180 6.27 -13.30 3.02
CA LYS A 180 5.83 -14.66 2.71
C LYS A 180 4.43 -14.57 2.09
N PHE A 181 4.26 -15.17 0.93
CA PHE A 181 2.97 -15.20 0.26
C PHE A 181 2.70 -16.54 -0.40
N ARG A 182 1.42 -16.89 -0.46
CA ARG A 182 0.92 -18.08 -1.12
C ARG A 182 -0.19 -17.71 -2.09
N ILE A 183 -0.01 -18.13 -3.35
CA ILE A 183 -1.01 -17.93 -4.40
C ILE A 183 -1.93 -19.14 -4.43
N HIS A 184 -3.20 -18.92 -4.11
CA HIS A 184 -4.28 -19.90 -4.18
C HIS A 184 -5.01 -19.72 -5.52
N THR A 185 -4.61 -20.51 -6.52
CA THR A 185 -5.11 -20.37 -7.89
C THR A 185 -6.58 -20.76 -8.07
N SER A 186 -7.12 -21.61 -7.20
CA SER A 186 -8.54 -22.01 -7.21
C SER A 186 -9.47 -20.90 -6.72
N GLU A 187 -8.95 -20.04 -5.84
CA GLU A 187 -9.70 -18.96 -5.18
C GLU A 187 -9.32 -17.58 -5.75
N SER A 188 -8.44 -17.56 -6.77
CA SER A 188 -7.81 -16.33 -7.27
C SER A 188 -7.35 -15.42 -6.14
N CYS A 189 -6.70 -15.96 -5.11
CA CYS A 189 -6.35 -15.21 -3.90
C CYS A 189 -4.86 -15.31 -3.62
N LEU A 190 -4.23 -14.20 -3.24
CA LEU A 190 -2.89 -14.16 -2.67
C LEU A 190 -3.03 -13.97 -1.16
N ARG A 191 -2.65 -15.01 -0.41
CA ARG A 191 -2.54 -14.93 1.04
C ARG A 191 -1.16 -14.43 1.41
N VAL A 192 -1.13 -13.45 2.30
CA VAL A 192 0.08 -12.91 2.90
C VAL A 192 0.26 -13.61 4.24
N GLU A 193 1.31 -14.42 4.35
CA GLU A 193 1.68 -15.08 5.59
C GLU A 193 2.47 -14.06 6.43
N GLY A 194 1.78 -13.41 7.36
CA GLY A 194 2.40 -12.45 8.27
C GLY A 194 3.30 -13.15 9.29
N ASP A 195 4.60 -12.89 9.22
CA ASP A 195 5.42 -12.93 10.43
C ASP A 195 5.16 -11.59 11.14
N TYR A 196 4.15 -11.55 12.01
CA TYR A 196 3.80 -10.35 12.81
C TYR A 196 4.85 -10.10 13.89
#